data_AF-A0A1S3IU03-F1
#
_entry.id   AF-A0A1S3IU03-F1
#
_cell.length_a   1.000
_cell.length_b   1.000
_cell.length_c   1.000
_cell.angle_alpha   90.00
_cell.angle_beta   90.00
_cell.angle_gamma   90.00
#
_symmetry.space_group_name_H-M   'P 1'
#
loop_
_entity.id
_entity.type
_entity.pdbx_description
1 polymer ?
#
loop_
_entity_poly.entity_id
_entity_poly.type
_entity_poly.pdbx_seq_one_letter_code
_entity_poly.pdbx_strand_id
1 'polypeptide(L)'
;MHTVQGVQNQPSFRKIRILIPLSARNGISASEANIACTSSQAGSTCQLDNLFCSGSYVSGLCFGAANRDCCVPGAGDSACISQEGTCKYDSAPCSGFYTTGLCAGPTPRRCCNSSPYPDIACNNFQAGSTCQVDSLFCSGSYLNGNCVGATNRRCCVPGAGDDACTSEGGTCKFDTEPCSGFYTSGLCAGPTARRCCIPSPSPDIACITNQAGATCQLDNLFCSGSYVSGLCFGAANRRCCVPGAGDNACIGQGGTCKYNTAPCNGSYSTGLCAGPGPRRCCLP
;
A
#
# COMPACT_ATOMS: atom_id res chain seq x y z
N MET A 1 16.28 -23.74 -46.95
CA MET A 1 17.49 -22.90 -47.17
C MET A 1 17.02 -21.49 -47.51
N HIS A 2 17.75 -20.48 -47.03
CA HIS A 2 17.51 -19.04 -47.09
C HIS A 2 16.73 -18.40 -45.91
N THR A 3 17.52 -18.04 -44.89
CA THR A 3 17.66 -16.74 -44.19
C THR A 3 17.21 -15.54 -45.05
N VAL A 4 16.70 -14.41 -44.52
CA VAL A 4 17.45 -13.35 -43.81
C VAL A 4 16.52 -12.49 -42.92
N GLN A 5 17.11 -11.99 -41.85
CA GLN A 5 16.67 -11.14 -40.74
C GLN A 5 15.93 -9.84 -41.13
N GLY A 6 14.87 -9.53 -40.37
CA GLY A 6 14.23 -8.21 -40.37
C GLY A 6 15.03 -7.21 -39.53
N VAL A 7 15.62 -6.22 -40.19
CA VAL A 7 16.29 -5.08 -39.59
C VAL A 7 15.26 -4.19 -38.89
N GLN A 8 15.42 -3.97 -37.59
CA GLN A 8 14.63 -2.99 -36.85
C GLN A 8 14.99 -1.58 -37.30
N ASN A 9 13.98 -0.84 -37.77
CA ASN A 9 14.05 0.59 -38.06
C ASN A 9 14.38 1.37 -36.77
N GLN A 10 15.60 1.90 -36.70
CA GLN A 10 15.97 2.98 -35.77
C GLN A 10 15.38 4.31 -36.27
N PRO A 11 14.89 5.20 -35.38
CA PRO A 11 14.33 6.48 -35.79
C PRO A 11 15.44 7.39 -36.35
N SER A 12 15.21 7.89 -37.57
CA SER A 12 16.08 8.85 -38.24
C SER A 12 16.10 10.17 -37.47
N PHE A 13 17.24 10.50 -36.86
CA PHE A 13 17.49 11.79 -36.24
C PHE A 13 17.55 12.87 -37.32
N ARG A 14 16.56 13.77 -37.37
CA ARG A 14 16.61 14.96 -38.23
C ARG A 14 17.69 15.92 -37.71
N LYS A 15 18.90 15.85 -38.27
CA LYS A 15 19.94 16.88 -38.12
C LYS A 15 19.47 18.17 -38.79
N ILE A 16 19.20 19.21 -38.00
CA ILE A 16 19.02 20.57 -38.53
C ILE A 16 20.41 21.12 -38.85
N ARG A 17 20.76 21.19 -40.14
CA ARG A 17 22.02 21.79 -40.61
C ARG A 17 21.83 23.31 -40.72
N ILE A 18 22.40 24.06 -39.79
CA ILE A 18 22.64 25.49 -40.01
C ILE A 18 23.90 25.57 -40.89
N LEU A 19 23.73 25.95 -42.16
CA LEU A 19 24.84 26.18 -43.08
C LEU A 19 25.49 27.52 -42.72
N ILE A 20 26.52 27.48 -41.88
CA ILE A 20 27.44 28.62 -41.74
C ILE A 20 28.26 28.68 -43.04
N PRO A 21 28.26 29.80 -43.78
CA PRO A 21 28.99 29.92 -45.04
C PRO A 21 30.49 29.64 -44.85
N LEU A 22 31.06 28.86 -45.76
CA LEU A 22 32.45 28.39 -45.74
C LEU A 22 33.48 29.54 -45.71
N SER A 23 33.09 30.76 -46.07
CA SER A 23 33.92 31.96 -46.01
C SER A 23 34.21 32.46 -44.59
N ALA A 24 33.54 31.94 -43.55
CA ALA A 24 33.77 32.32 -42.15
C ALA A 24 34.71 31.37 -41.37
N ARG A 25 35.28 30.32 -42.00
CA ARG A 25 36.12 29.32 -41.31
C ARG A 25 37.57 29.75 -41.06
N ASN A 26 38.05 30.79 -41.72
CA ASN A 26 39.37 31.36 -41.48
C ASN A 26 39.26 32.49 -40.45
N GLY A 27 39.21 32.15 -39.16
CA GLY A 27 39.33 33.15 -38.10
C GLY A 27 38.71 32.83 -36.74
N ILE A 28 37.89 31.78 -36.63
CA ILE A 28 37.21 31.46 -35.37
C ILE A 28 38.12 30.54 -34.53
N SER A 29 38.66 31.08 -33.44
CA SER A 29 39.48 30.37 -32.45
C SER A 29 38.69 29.22 -31.79
N ALA A 30 39.38 28.18 -31.30
CA ALA A 30 38.77 27.02 -30.63
C ALA A 30 37.86 27.41 -29.43
N SER A 31 38.09 28.59 -28.84
CA SER A 31 37.24 29.18 -27.81
C SER A 31 35.91 29.71 -28.37
N GLU A 32 35.90 30.38 -29.52
CA GLU A 32 34.70 31.04 -30.05
C GLU A 32 33.63 30.07 -30.55
N ALA A 33 34.03 28.92 -31.10
CA ALA A 33 33.08 27.87 -31.49
C ALA A 33 32.46 27.18 -30.25
N ASN A 34 33.24 26.83 -29.23
CA ASN A 34 32.68 26.27 -28.00
C ASN A 34 31.83 27.33 -27.24
N ILE A 35 32.21 28.61 -27.32
CA ILE A 35 31.41 29.74 -26.82
C ILE A 35 30.04 29.76 -27.50
N ALA A 36 29.97 29.56 -28.84
CA ALA A 36 28.72 29.50 -29.59
C ALA A 36 27.77 28.38 -29.12
N CYS A 37 28.31 27.22 -28.70
CA CYS A 37 27.49 26.20 -28.06
C CYS A 37 27.00 26.65 -26.68
N THR A 38 27.90 27.11 -25.81
CA THR A 38 27.53 27.51 -24.44
C THR A 38 26.63 28.75 -24.36
N SER A 39 26.60 29.57 -25.42
CA SER A 39 25.72 30.73 -25.54
C SER A 39 24.36 30.41 -26.19
N SER A 40 24.17 29.20 -26.73
CA SER A 40 22.91 28.81 -27.39
C SER A 40 21.74 28.65 -26.42
N GLN A 41 21.99 28.09 -25.23
CA GLN A 41 21.04 28.01 -24.12
C GLN A 41 21.80 27.70 -22.82
N ALA A 42 21.29 28.17 -21.67
CA ALA A 42 21.87 27.85 -20.37
C ALA A 42 22.02 26.33 -20.18
N GLY A 43 23.23 25.87 -19.85
CA GLY A 43 23.55 24.45 -19.67
C GLY A 43 23.95 23.69 -20.94
N SER A 44 24.06 24.37 -22.09
CA SER A 44 24.52 23.73 -23.33
C SER A 44 26.00 23.38 -23.28
N THR A 45 26.35 22.19 -23.76
CA THR A 45 27.72 21.67 -23.68
C THR A 45 28.15 20.99 -24.98
N CYS A 46 29.42 21.19 -25.35
CA CYS A 46 30.04 20.46 -26.45
C CYS A 46 30.50 19.08 -25.98
N GLN A 47 29.84 18.04 -26.47
CA GLN A 47 30.13 16.66 -26.11
C GLN A 47 30.06 15.75 -27.34
N LEU A 48 30.53 14.51 -27.21
CA LEU A 48 30.39 13.54 -28.30
C LEU A 48 28.89 13.25 -28.55
N ASP A 49 28.51 13.08 -29.81
CA ASP A 49 27.13 12.84 -30.25
C ASP A 49 26.59 11.45 -29.84
N ASN A 50 27.48 10.58 -29.33
CA ASN A 50 27.14 9.30 -28.72
C ASN A 50 26.92 9.38 -27.18
N LEU A 51 27.14 10.55 -26.57
CA LEU A 51 26.87 10.76 -25.15
C LEU A 51 25.40 11.11 -24.92
N PHE A 52 24.96 11.01 -23.67
CA PHE A 52 23.60 11.36 -23.30
C PHE A 52 23.38 12.88 -23.39
N CYS A 53 22.30 13.30 -24.05
CA CYS A 53 21.83 14.68 -24.09
C CYS A 53 20.36 14.76 -23.65
N SER A 54 20.06 15.63 -22.68
CA SER A 54 18.69 15.89 -22.18
C SER A 54 17.85 16.79 -23.12
N GLY A 55 18.24 16.90 -24.39
CA GLY A 55 17.63 17.73 -25.41
C GLY A 55 18.05 17.24 -26.79
N SER A 56 18.54 18.15 -27.63
CA SER A 56 18.98 17.83 -29.00
C SER A 56 20.43 18.21 -29.25
N TYR A 57 21.05 17.47 -30.18
CA TYR A 57 22.36 17.81 -30.71
C TYR A 57 22.24 18.79 -31.87
N VAL A 58 23.01 19.87 -31.83
CA VAL A 58 23.16 20.84 -32.90
C VAL A 58 24.58 20.76 -33.45
N SER A 59 24.70 20.32 -34.71
CA SER A 59 26.01 20.17 -35.35
C SER A 59 26.60 21.53 -35.79
N GLY A 60 27.93 21.62 -35.79
CA GLY A 60 28.66 22.81 -36.26
C GLY A 60 28.80 23.95 -35.24
N LEU A 61 28.29 23.75 -34.02
CA LEU A 61 28.47 24.67 -32.89
C LEU A 61 29.60 24.25 -31.93
N CYS A 62 30.38 23.22 -32.27
CA CYS A 62 31.46 22.72 -31.43
C CYS A 62 32.75 22.59 -32.23
N PHE A 63 33.86 22.96 -31.60
CA PHE A 63 35.19 22.75 -32.17
C PHE A 63 35.66 21.31 -31.94
N GLY A 64 36.43 20.78 -32.89
CA GLY A 64 37.08 19.46 -32.76
C GLY A 64 36.54 18.42 -33.74
N ALA A 65 36.53 17.16 -33.30
CA ALA A 65 36.16 16.01 -34.14
C ALA A 65 34.72 16.12 -34.68
N ALA A 66 34.47 15.50 -35.83
CA ALA A 66 33.19 15.58 -36.54
C ALA A 66 31.99 14.97 -35.77
N ASN A 67 32.27 14.17 -34.74
CA ASN A 67 31.28 13.57 -33.84
C ASN A 67 31.10 14.38 -32.54
N ARG A 68 31.60 15.61 -32.48
CA ARG A 68 31.43 16.52 -31.34
C ARG A 68 30.37 17.56 -31.70
N ASP A 69 29.19 17.40 -31.13
CA ASP A 69 28.03 18.24 -31.38
C ASP A 69 27.62 18.99 -30.09
N CYS A 70 26.91 20.11 -30.25
CA CYS A 70 26.43 20.88 -29.12
C CYS A 70 25.16 20.22 -28.57
N CYS A 71 25.23 19.67 -27.36
CA CYS A 71 24.04 19.27 -26.63
C CYS A 71 23.38 20.52 -26.08
N VAL A 72 22.14 20.79 -26.52
CA VAL A 72 21.32 21.89 -26.03
C VAL A 72 20.19 21.29 -25.19
N PRO A 73 20.27 21.33 -23.85
CA PRO A 73 19.24 20.80 -22.97
C PRO A 73 17.86 21.39 -23.28
N GLY A 74 16.83 20.55 -23.40
CA GLY A 74 15.48 21.00 -23.74
C GLY A 74 15.26 21.44 -25.20
N ALA A 75 16.31 21.52 -26.04
CA ALA A 75 16.10 21.74 -27.47
C ALA A 75 15.34 20.57 -28.08
N GLY A 76 14.27 20.88 -28.82
CA GLY A 76 13.36 19.88 -29.40
C GLY A 76 12.21 19.44 -28.49
N ASP A 77 12.12 19.96 -27.25
CA ASP A 77 10.97 19.71 -26.36
C ASP A 77 9.76 20.64 -26.69
N SER A 78 9.82 21.42 -27.78
CA SER A 78 8.80 22.41 -28.16
C SER A 78 7.40 21.80 -28.36
N ALA A 79 7.32 20.57 -28.87
CA ALA A 79 6.06 19.85 -28.98
C ALA A 79 5.43 19.60 -27.60
N CYS A 80 6.22 19.26 -26.59
CA CYS A 80 5.73 19.13 -25.21
C CYS A 80 5.38 20.47 -24.58
N ILE A 81 6.22 21.49 -24.76
CA ILE A 81 6.02 22.84 -24.20
C ILE A 81 4.75 23.49 -24.77
N SER A 82 4.46 23.28 -26.06
CA SER A 82 3.24 23.79 -26.71
C SER A 82 1.94 23.22 -26.14
N GLN A 83 2.03 22.12 -25.39
CA GLN A 83 0.92 21.49 -24.67
C GLN A 83 0.98 21.79 -23.16
N GLU A 84 1.66 22.86 -22.78
CA GLU A 84 1.88 23.27 -21.38
C GLU A 84 2.47 22.14 -20.53
N GLY A 85 3.22 21.24 -21.17
CA GLY A 85 3.82 20.08 -20.57
C GLY A 85 5.30 20.28 -20.22
N THR A 86 5.83 19.40 -19.38
CA THR A 86 7.26 19.36 -19.03
C THR A 86 7.84 18.00 -19.36
N CYS A 87 8.94 17.95 -20.09
CA CYS A 87 9.63 16.70 -20.38
C CYS A 87 10.36 16.15 -19.15
N LYS A 88 9.95 14.97 -18.69
CA LYS A 88 10.50 14.25 -17.52
C LYS A 88 10.68 12.77 -17.86
N TYR A 89 11.45 12.05 -17.06
CA TYR A 89 11.45 10.59 -17.12
C TYR A 89 10.12 10.05 -16.62
N ASP A 90 9.59 8.99 -17.24
CA ASP A 90 8.30 8.40 -16.87
C ASP A 90 8.25 7.79 -15.46
N SER A 91 9.42 7.53 -14.87
CA SER A 91 9.59 7.19 -13.46
C SER A 91 9.40 8.38 -12.51
N ALA A 92 9.51 9.61 -13.00
CA ALA A 92 9.29 10.80 -12.19
C ALA A 92 7.79 11.06 -11.96
N PRO A 93 7.40 11.64 -10.82
CA PRO A 93 6.02 12.06 -10.60
C PRO A 93 5.55 13.09 -11.64
N CYS A 94 4.34 12.89 -12.16
CA CYS A 94 3.63 13.80 -13.05
C CYS A 94 2.27 14.13 -12.47
N SER A 95 1.90 15.41 -12.44
CA SER A 95 0.59 15.89 -11.96
C SER A 95 -0.55 15.64 -12.96
N GLY A 96 -0.24 15.22 -14.18
CA GLY A 96 -1.20 14.75 -15.17
C GLY A 96 -0.69 13.48 -15.86
N PHE A 97 -0.65 13.44 -17.19
CA PHE A 97 -0.32 12.24 -17.95
C PHE A 97 0.98 12.36 -18.74
N TYR A 98 1.55 11.20 -19.09
CA TYR A 98 2.73 11.11 -19.93
C TYR A 98 2.37 10.86 -21.39
N THR A 99 2.76 11.76 -22.28
CA THR A 99 2.65 11.60 -23.73
C THR A 99 4.00 11.20 -24.33
N THR A 100 4.03 10.12 -25.12
CA THR A 100 5.24 9.65 -25.83
C THR A 100 5.54 10.51 -27.06
N GLY A 101 6.81 10.62 -27.44
CA GLY A 101 7.21 11.20 -28.73
C GLY A 101 7.17 12.73 -28.83
N LEU A 102 6.91 13.43 -27.72
CA LEU A 102 6.90 14.90 -27.67
C LEU A 102 8.15 15.52 -27.03
N CYS A 103 9.02 14.67 -26.46
CA CYS A 103 10.27 15.07 -25.84
C CYS A 103 11.45 14.61 -26.71
N ALA A 104 12.44 15.47 -26.87
CA ALA A 104 13.69 15.12 -27.50
C ALA A 104 14.57 14.28 -26.58
N GLY A 105 15.68 13.76 -27.11
CA GLY A 105 16.59 12.91 -26.34
C GLY A 105 16.10 11.47 -26.18
N PRO A 106 16.77 10.67 -25.33
CA PRO A 106 16.53 9.23 -25.26
C PRO A 106 15.30 8.87 -24.40
N THR A 107 14.78 7.68 -24.66
CA THR A 107 13.78 7.03 -23.79
C THR A 107 14.36 6.80 -22.38
N PRO A 108 13.54 6.85 -21.31
CA PRO A 108 12.08 6.98 -21.32
C PRO A 108 11.59 8.42 -21.03
N ARG A 109 12.25 9.46 -21.57
CA ARG A 109 11.71 10.83 -21.47
C ARG A 109 10.35 10.91 -22.15
N ARG A 110 9.34 11.38 -21.43
CA ARG A 110 7.96 11.59 -21.90
C ARG A 110 7.47 12.97 -21.48
N CYS A 111 6.52 13.51 -22.23
CA CYS A 111 5.94 14.81 -21.91
C CYS A 111 4.94 14.63 -20.78
N CYS A 112 5.21 15.21 -19.62
CA CYS A 112 4.26 15.30 -18.52
C CYS A 112 3.35 16.50 -18.79
N ASN A 113 2.14 16.25 -19.27
CA ASN A 113 1.12 17.26 -19.47
C ASN A 113 0.35 17.47 -18.16
N SER A 114 0.19 18.72 -17.74
CA SER A 114 -0.67 19.11 -16.63
C SER A 114 -2.12 18.72 -16.96
N SER A 115 -2.79 17.94 -16.11
CA SER A 115 -4.24 17.77 -16.24
C SER A 115 -4.94 18.88 -15.44
N PRO A 116 -5.86 19.67 -16.01
CA PRO A 116 -6.69 20.60 -15.25
C PRO A 116 -7.68 19.88 -14.33
N TYR A 117 -7.86 18.57 -14.53
CA TYR A 117 -8.73 17.71 -13.73
C TYR A 117 -7.95 16.45 -13.30
N PRO A 118 -7.05 16.56 -12.32
CA PRO A 118 -6.35 15.39 -11.82
C PRO A 118 -7.38 14.43 -11.21
N ASP A 119 -7.41 13.21 -11.72
CA ASP A 119 -8.04 12.06 -11.08
C ASP A 119 -9.57 12.15 -10.85
N ILE A 120 -10.30 13.02 -11.57
CA ILE A 120 -11.76 13.19 -11.43
C ILE A 120 -12.53 11.87 -11.57
N ALA A 121 -12.13 11.01 -12.50
CA ALA A 121 -12.78 9.71 -12.71
C ALA A 121 -12.70 8.82 -11.45
N CYS A 122 -11.57 8.86 -10.73
CA CYS A 122 -11.42 8.15 -9.47
C CYS A 122 -12.15 8.86 -8.34
N ASN A 123 -11.97 10.18 -8.20
CA ASN A 123 -12.51 10.95 -7.09
C ASN A 123 -14.06 10.95 -7.10
N ASN A 124 -14.68 10.86 -8.27
CA ASN A 124 -16.13 10.73 -8.42
C ASN A 124 -16.63 9.27 -8.43
N PHE A 125 -15.75 8.27 -8.38
CA PHE A 125 -16.16 6.87 -8.41
C PHE A 125 -16.95 6.48 -7.15
N GLN A 126 -16.42 6.83 -5.98
CA GLN A 126 -17.06 6.64 -4.69
C GLN A 126 -16.45 7.61 -3.68
N ALA A 127 -17.23 8.03 -2.68
CA ALA A 127 -16.71 8.82 -1.56
C ALA A 127 -15.45 8.18 -0.94
N GLY A 128 -14.38 8.97 -0.80
CA GLY A 128 -13.09 8.52 -0.29
C GLY A 128 -12.19 7.81 -1.30
N SER A 129 -12.61 7.66 -2.55
CA SER A 129 -11.74 7.12 -3.60
C SER A 129 -10.60 8.07 -3.91
N THR A 130 -9.39 7.54 -4.06
CA THR A 130 -8.18 8.34 -4.32
C THR A 130 -7.22 7.65 -5.27
N CYS A 131 -6.55 8.44 -6.09
CA CYS A 131 -5.49 7.94 -6.97
C CYS A 131 -4.14 7.92 -6.26
N GLN A 132 -3.61 6.73 -6.04
CA GLN A 132 -2.33 6.50 -5.39
C GLN A 132 -1.53 5.42 -6.14
N VAL A 133 -0.24 5.32 -5.85
CA VAL A 133 0.55 4.19 -6.38
C VAL A 133 0.04 2.87 -5.81
N ASP A 134 0.08 1.81 -6.59
CA ASP A 134 -0.47 0.49 -6.26
C ASP A 134 0.38 -0.32 -5.26
N SER A 135 1.58 0.20 -4.94
CA SER A 135 2.39 -0.26 -3.82
C SER A 135 1.93 0.28 -2.46
N LEU A 136 1.04 1.29 -2.44
CA LEU A 136 0.46 1.80 -1.20
C LEU A 136 -0.71 0.92 -0.74
N PHE A 137 -1.04 1.03 0.54
CA PHE A 137 -2.18 0.32 1.09
C PHE A 137 -3.51 0.93 0.60
N CYS A 138 -4.45 0.07 0.23
CA CYS A 138 -5.83 0.43 -0.06
C CYS A 138 -6.78 -0.35 0.86
N SER A 139 -7.72 0.35 1.50
CA SER A 139 -8.77 -0.24 2.35
C SER A 139 -9.92 -0.88 1.54
N GLY A 140 -9.63 -1.30 0.32
CA GLY A 140 -10.59 -1.88 -0.63
C GLY A 140 -9.83 -2.39 -1.83
N SER A 141 -10.28 -2.01 -3.03
CA SER A 141 -9.71 -2.51 -4.29
C SER A 141 -9.14 -1.42 -5.18
N TYR A 142 -8.19 -1.81 -6.03
CA TYR A 142 -7.60 -0.95 -7.04
C TYR A 142 -8.27 -1.11 -8.40
N LEU A 143 -8.81 -0.03 -8.94
CA LEU A 143 -9.33 0.04 -10.30
C LEU A 143 -8.28 0.58 -11.27
N ASN A 144 -8.23 -0.02 -12.46
CA ASN A 144 -7.36 0.40 -13.56
C ASN A 144 -8.03 1.50 -14.39
N GLY A 145 -7.24 2.41 -14.96
CA GLY A 145 -7.71 3.40 -15.93
C GLY A 145 -8.47 4.60 -15.36
N ASN A 146 -8.74 4.64 -14.05
CA ASN A 146 -9.43 5.75 -13.39
C ASN A 146 -8.49 6.84 -12.85
N CYS A 147 -7.18 6.62 -12.97
CA CYS A 147 -6.15 7.57 -12.55
C CYS A 147 -5.33 8.04 -13.73
N VAL A 148 -4.96 9.32 -13.69
CA VAL A 148 -4.09 9.92 -14.69
C VAL A 148 -2.63 9.69 -14.26
N GLY A 149 -1.70 9.59 -15.21
CA GLY A 149 -0.26 9.54 -14.91
C GLY A 149 0.39 8.17 -15.08
N ALA A 150 1.30 7.81 -14.18
CA ALA A 150 2.11 6.60 -14.28
C ALA A 150 1.24 5.33 -14.20
N THR A 151 1.67 4.26 -14.89
CA THR A 151 0.91 2.99 -14.97
C THR A 151 0.68 2.31 -13.62
N ASN A 152 1.52 2.58 -12.63
CA ASN A 152 1.38 2.08 -11.26
C ASN A 152 0.47 2.98 -10.40
N ARG A 153 -0.05 4.11 -10.91
CA ARG A 153 -1.11 4.86 -10.24
C ARG A 153 -2.46 4.23 -10.54
N ARG A 154 -3.13 3.75 -9.50
CA ARG A 154 -4.42 3.07 -9.59
C ARG A 154 -5.42 3.72 -8.64
N CYS A 155 -6.70 3.61 -8.96
CA CYS A 155 -7.75 4.23 -8.15
C CYS A 155 -8.06 3.31 -6.99
N CYS A 156 -7.66 3.70 -5.78
CA CYS A 156 -8.05 3.02 -4.57
C CYS A 156 -9.49 3.40 -4.24
N VAL A 157 -10.36 2.39 -4.20
CA VAL A 157 -11.77 2.55 -3.83
C VAL A 157 -11.99 1.85 -2.50
N PRO A 158 -12.15 2.60 -1.39
CA PRO A 158 -12.40 2.02 -0.07
C PRO A 158 -13.64 1.12 -0.07
N GLY A 159 -13.56 -0.04 0.58
CA GLY A 159 -14.69 -0.98 0.66
C GLY A 159 -15.03 -1.74 -0.64
N ALA A 160 -14.49 -1.36 -1.80
CA ALA A 160 -14.72 -2.11 -3.03
C ALA A 160 -14.14 -3.53 -2.91
N GLY A 161 -14.96 -4.54 -3.21
CA GLY A 161 -14.60 -5.96 -3.08
C GLY A 161 -14.82 -6.54 -1.68
N ASP A 162 -15.43 -5.80 -0.76
CA ASP A 162 -15.84 -6.30 0.55
C ASP A 162 -17.26 -6.90 0.55
N ASP A 163 -17.90 -7.06 -0.62
CA ASP A 163 -19.30 -7.50 -0.79
C ASP A 163 -19.57 -8.83 -0.07
N ALA A 164 -18.66 -9.80 -0.22
CA ALA A 164 -18.74 -11.11 0.42
C ALA A 164 -18.73 -11.03 1.95
N CYS A 165 -18.06 -10.03 2.53
CA CYS A 165 -18.12 -9.80 3.97
C CYS A 165 -19.45 -9.19 4.37
N THR A 166 -19.92 -8.18 3.62
CA THR A 166 -21.19 -7.50 3.93
C THR A 166 -22.41 -8.39 3.75
N SER A 167 -22.38 -9.35 2.82
CA SER A 167 -23.45 -10.34 2.63
C SER A 167 -23.59 -11.30 3.82
N GLU A 168 -22.50 -11.55 4.53
CA GLU A 168 -22.49 -12.32 5.79
C GLU A 168 -22.87 -11.45 7.01
N GLY A 169 -23.29 -10.20 6.79
CA GLY A 169 -23.57 -9.22 7.85
C GLY A 169 -22.31 -8.73 8.58
N GLY A 170 -21.13 -8.95 8.00
CA GLY A 170 -19.85 -8.57 8.56
C GLY A 170 -19.37 -7.17 8.20
N THR A 171 -18.23 -6.79 8.76
CA THR A 171 -17.51 -5.55 8.42
C THR A 171 -16.03 -5.83 8.25
N CYS A 172 -15.44 -5.40 7.13
CA CYS A 172 -14.02 -5.56 6.85
C CYS A 172 -13.16 -4.56 7.62
N LYS A 173 -12.29 -5.08 8.49
CA LYS A 173 -11.40 -4.28 9.32
C LYS A 173 -10.12 -5.05 9.65
N PHE A 174 -9.13 -4.41 10.28
CA PHE A 174 -7.89 -5.11 10.61
C PHE A 174 -8.12 -6.11 11.74
N ASP A 175 -7.46 -7.26 11.67
CA ASP A 175 -7.57 -8.30 12.68
C ASP A 175 -6.93 -7.96 14.03
N THR A 176 -6.20 -6.84 14.09
CA THR A 176 -5.76 -6.18 15.32
C THR A 176 -6.85 -5.34 15.99
N GLU A 177 -7.92 -4.97 15.26
CA GLU A 177 -9.03 -4.20 15.80
C GLU A 177 -10.03 -5.10 16.55
N PRO A 178 -10.70 -4.63 17.61
CA PRO A 178 -11.68 -5.43 18.33
C PRO A 178 -12.87 -5.83 17.45
N CYS A 179 -13.25 -7.10 17.46
CA CYS A 179 -14.43 -7.62 16.75
C CYS A 179 -15.51 -8.09 17.74
N SER A 180 -16.78 -7.75 17.48
CA SER A 180 -17.93 -8.20 18.27
C SER A 180 -18.33 -9.67 17.99
N GLY A 181 -17.66 -10.32 17.04
CA GLY A 181 -17.82 -11.74 16.75
C GLY A 181 -16.48 -12.36 16.34
N PHE A 182 -16.40 -12.94 15.14
CA PHE A 182 -15.20 -13.65 14.67
C PHE A 182 -14.66 -13.09 13.36
N TYR A 183 -13.34 -13.27 13.15
CA TYR A 183 -12.68 -12.92 11.91
C TYR A 183 -12.69 -14.08 10.93
N THR A 184 -13.23 -13.83 9.74
CA THR A 184 -13.18 -14.74 8.60
C THR A 184 -12.23 -14.17 7.55
N SER A 185 -11.30 -15.01 7.08
CA SER A 185 -10.33 -14.64 6.06
C SER A 185 -10.93 -14.76 4.66
N GLY A 186 -10.40 -14.01 3.69
CA GLY A 186 -10.74 -14.16 2.27
C GLY A 186 -12.07 -13.53 1.84
N LEU A 187 -12.78 -12.85 2.75
CA LEU A 187 -14.03 -12.14 2.44
C LEU A 187 -13.85 -10.63 2.26
N CYS A 188 -12.65 -10.11 2.54
CA CYS A 188 -12.31 -8.69 2.41
C CYS A 188 -11.27 -8.52 1.32
N ALA A 189 -11.38 -7.42 0.58
CA ALA A 189 -10.34 -6.99 -0.35
C ALA A 189 -9.12 -6.42 0.40
N GLY A 190 -7.99 -6.33 -0.31
CA GLY A 190 -6.76 -5.76 0.23
C GLY A 190 -5.88 -6.77 0.97
N PRO A 191 -5.08 -6.35 1.96
CA PRO A 191 -4.08 -7.20 2.60
C PRO A 191 -4.70 -8.27 3.48
N THR A 192 -3.95 -9.36 3.73
CA THR A 192 -4.38 -10.51 4.54
C THR A 192 -4.78 -10.17 5.98
N ALA A 193 -4.26 -9.06 6.52
CA ALA A 193 -4.63 -8.56 7.84
C ALA A 193 -6.01 -7.89 7.87
N ARG A 194 -6.58 -7.48 6.72
CA ARG A 194 -7.99 -7.07 6.63
C ARG A 194 -8.83 -8.34 6.57
N ARG A 195 -9.58 -8.60 7.63
CA ARG A 195 -10.43 -9.79 7.76
C ARG A 195 -11.86 -9.36 8.03
N CYS A 196 -12.80 -10.20 7.64
CA CYS A 196 -14.21 -9.90 7.82
C CYS A 196 -14.59 -10.16 9.27
N CYS A 197 -14.92 -9.11 10.01
CA CYS A 197 -15.50 -9.23 11.34
C CYS A 197 -16.99 -9.50 11.20
N ILE A 198 -17.40 -10.75 11.38
CA ILE A 198 -18.81 -11.15 11.36
C ILE A 198 -19.32 -11.07 12.80
N PRO A 199 -20.31 -10.21 13.11
CA PRO A 199 -20.93 -10.15 14.43
C PRO A 199 -21.52 -11.52 14.80
N SER A 200 -21.25 -12.00 16.01
CA SER A 200 -21.98 -13.16 16.53
C SER A 200 -23.32 -12.67 17.10
N PRO A 201 -24.45 -13.32 16.77
CA PRO A 201 -25.77 -12.93 17.30
C PRO A 201 -25.87 -13.08 18.83
N SER A 202 -24.93 -13.80 19.46
CA SER A 202 -24.73 -13.79 20.90
C SER A 202 -23.31 -14.29 21.20
N PRO A 203 -22.34 -13.37 21.38
CA PRO A 203 -20.91 -13.69 21.41
C PRO A 203 -20.47 -14.50 22.63
N ASP A 204 -21.36 -15.03 23.46
CA ASP A 204 -21.01 -15.90 24.58
C ASP A 204 -22.13 -16.93 24.87
N ILE A 205 -23.06 -17.18 23.92
CA ILE A 205 -24.27 -18.00 24.17
C ILE A 205 -23.92 -19.40 24.66
N ALA A 206 -22.89 -20.03 24.08
CA ALA A 206 -22.45 -21.37 24.47
C ALA A 206 -21.96 -21.44 25.92
N CYS A 207 -21.47 -20.35 26.50
CA CYS A 207 -21.17 -20.27 27.93
C CYS A 207 -22.44 -20.01 28.74
N ILE A 208 -23.23 -19.01 28.36
CA ILE A 208 -24.33 -18.51 29.19
C ILE A 208 -25.54 -19.47 29.21
N THR A 209 -25.85 -20.15 28.10
CA THR A 209 -27.00 -21.07 28.02
C THR A 209 -26.67 -22.48 28.50
N ASN A 210 -25.42 -22.92 28.35
CA ASN A 210 -25.04 -24.29 28.72
C ASN A 210 -24.59 -24.40 30.18
N GLN A 211 -24.32 -23.29 30.86
CA GLN A 211 -23.78 -23.26 32.22
C GLN A 211 -24.49 -22.18 33.02
N ALA A 212 -25.42 -22.58 33.90
CA ALA A 212 -26.23 -21.64 34.67
C ALA A 212 -25.35 -20.68 35.50
N GLY A 213 -25.54 -19.37 35.32
CA GLY A 213 -24.78 -18.34 36.03
C GLY A 213 -23.33 -18.16 35.54
N ALA A 214 -22.94 -18.81 34.44
CA ALA A 214 -21.60 -18.67 33.88
C ALA A 214 -21.41 -17.35 33.14
N THR A 215 -20.17 -16.87 33.12
CA THR A 215 -19.79 -15.62 32.46
C THR A 215 -18.50 -15.81 31.66
N CYS A 216 -18.42 -15.13 30.52
CA CYS A 216 -17.20 -15.12 29.71
C CYS A 216 -16.30 -13.96 30.10
N GLN A 217 -15.14 -14.28 30.64
CA GLN A 217 -14.17 -13.31 31.14
C GLN A 217 -12.75 -13.75 30.82
N LEU A 218 -11.78 -12.84 30.96
CA LEU A 218 -10.37 -13.21 30.82
C LEU A 218 -9.98 -14.23 31.90
N ASP A 219 -9.18 -15.22 31.55
CA ASP A 219 -8.78 -16.32 32.44
C ASP A 219 -7.79 -15.91 33.53
N ASN A 220 -7.28 -14.68 33.45
CA ASN A 220 -6.55 -14.01 34.52
C ASN A 220 -7.47 -13.33 35.55
N LEU A 221 -8.77 -13.20 35.28
CA LEU A 221 -9.74 -12.64 36.22
C LEU A 221 -10.21 -13.70 37.22
N PHE A 222 -10.79 -13.24 38.33
CA PHE A 222 -11.31 -14.11 39.37
C PHE A 222 -12.53 -14.90 38.87
N CYS A 223 -12.48 -16.23 39.01
CA CYS A 223 -13.63 -17.11 38.80
C CYS A 223 -13.97 -17.88 40.09
N SER A 224 -15.24 -17.86 40.48
CA SER A 224 -15.75 -18.58 41.66
C SER A 224 -15.88 -20.10 41.46
N GLY A 225 -15.47 -20.62 40.30
CA GLY A 225 -15.41 -22.05 40.01
C GLY A 225 -14.27 -22.35 39.04
N SER A 226 -14.60 -22.88 37.87
CA SER A 226 -13.61 -23.34 36.88
C SER A 226 -13.75 -22.65 35.53
N TYR A 227 -12.64 -22.54 34.81
CA TYR A 227 -12.62 -22.06 33.43
C TYR A 227 -12.78 -23.19 32.42
N VAL A 228 -13.76 -23.05 31.53
CA VAL A 228 -13.96 -23.93 30.38
C VAL A 228 -13.51 -23.21 29.10
N SER A 229 -12.63 -23.85 28.34
CA SER A 229 -12.16 -23.32 27.05
C SER A 229 -13.20 -23.55 25.94
N GLY A 230 -13.18 -22.71 24.91
CA GLY A 230 -13.98 -22.92 23.69
C GLY A 230 -15.48 -22.60 23.81
N LEU A 231 -15.93 -22.10 24.96
CA LEU A 231 -17.32 -21.67 25.17
C LEU A 231 -17.52 -20.15 25.12
N CYS A 232 -16.44 -19.38 25.14
CA CYS A 232 -16.44 -17.92 25.01
C CYS A 232 -15.85 -17.51 23.68
N PHE A 233 -16.39 -16.44 23.08
CA PHE A 233 -15.82 -15.91 21.85
C PHE A 233 -14.68 -14.92 22.15
N GLY A 234 -13.92 -14.55 21.13
CA GLY A 234 -12.83 -13.57 21.24
C GLY A 234 -11.46 -14.22 21.47
N ALA A 235 -10.57 -13.50 22.17
CA ALA A 235 -9.19 -13.91 22.37
C ALA A 235 -9.07 -15.25 23.14
N ALA A 236 -7.98 -15.98 22.92
CA ALA A 236 -7.76 -17.32 23.51
C ALA A 236 -7.77 -17.31 25.05
N ASN A 237 -7.51 -16.16 25.68
CA ASN A 237 -7.59 -15.96 27.12
C ASN A 237 -8.99 -15.61 27.62
N ARG A 238 -10.00 -15.41 26.77
CA ARG A 238 -11.41 -15.36 27.22
C ARG A 238 -11.91 -16.79 27.41
N ARG A 239 -12.23 -17.15 28.65
CA ARG A 239 -12.71 -18.48 29.03
C ARG A 239 -14.00 -18.39 29.81
N CYS A 240 -14.81 -19.46 29.75
CA CYS A 240 -16.11 -19.48 30.40
C CYS A 240 -15.91 -19.80 31.87
N CYS A 241 -16.10 -18.81 32.73
CA CYS A 241 -16.12 -19.01 34.16
C CYS A 241 -17.45 -19.64 34.54
N VAL A 242 -17.40 -20.89 35.03
CA VAL A 242 -18.56 -21.62 35.52
C VAL A 242 -18.48 -21.67 37.05
N PRO A 243 -19.31 -20.89 37.76
CA PRO A 243 -19.37 -20.92 39.23
C PRO A 243 -19.65 -22.33 39.76
N GLY A 244 -18.96 -22.74 40.82
CA GLY A 244 -19.19 -24.04 41.50
C GLY A 244 -18.78 -25.29 40.72
N ALA A 245 -18.37 -25.18 39.45
CA ALA A 245 -17.91 -26.33 38.68
C ALA A 245 -16.63 -26.93 39.28
N GLY A 246 -16.70 -28.22 39.65
CA GLY A 246 -15.60 -28.97 40.25
C GLY A 246 -15.55 -28.94 41.78
N ASP A 247 -16.52 -28.30 42.44
CA ASP A 247 -16.61 -28.24 43.92
C ASP A 247 -17.38 -29.45 44.51
N ASN A 248 -17.74 -30.43 43.69
CA ASN A 248 -18.55 -31.61 44.08
C ASN A 248 -17.94 -32.38 45.26
N ALA A 249 -16.60 -32.46 45.35
CA ALA A 249 -15.92 -33.14 46.45
C ALA A 249 -16.14 -32.42 47.79
N CYS A 250 -16.18 -31.09 47.79
CA CYS A 250 -16.50 -30.29 48.96
C CYS A 250 -17.99 -30.34 49.31
N ILE A 251 -18.85 -30.15 48.31
CA ILE A 251 -20.32 -30.16 48.48
C ILE A 251 -20.79 -31.54 48.98
N GLY A 252 -20.21 -32.62 48.45
CA GLY A 252 -20.51 -33.99 48.88
C GLY A 252 -20.14 -34.28 50.33
N GLN A 253 -19.25 -33.47 50.93
CA GLN A 253 -18.92 -33.53 52.36
C GLN A 253 -19.72 -32.53 53.20
N GLY A 254 -20.76 -31.92 52.64
CA GLY A 254 -21.56 -30.89 53.30
C GLY A 254 -20.84 -29.54 53.45
N GLY A 255 -19.70 -29.36 52.77
CA GLY A 255 -18.90 -28.14 52.84
C GLY A 255 -19.27 -27.09 51.82
N THR A 256 -18.70 -25.90 52.00
CA THR A 256 -18.78 -24.80 51.03
C THR A 256 -17.38 -24.32 50.65
N CYS A 257 -17.11 -24.29 49.34
CA CYS A 257 -15.85 -23.77 48.82
C CYS A 257 -15.78 -22.25 48.91
N LYS A 258 -14.82 -21.73 49.68
CA LYS A 258 -14.54 -20.29 49.82
C LYS A 258 -13.04 -20.04 50.00
N TYR A 259 -12.62 -18.79 49.96
CA TYR A 259 -11.22 -18.45 50.22
C TYR A 259 -10.84 -18.77 51.65
N ASN A 260 -9.61 -19.24 51.87
CA ASN A 260 -9.06 -19.46 53.21
C ASN A 260 -8.97 -18.18 54.08
N THR A 261 -9.17 -17.00 53.47
CA THR A 261 -9.28 -15.71 54.17
C THR A 261 -10.72 -15.37 54.59
N ALA A 262 -11.73 -16.03 54.03
CA ALA A 262 -13.11 -15.83 54.43
C ALA A 262 -13.38 -16.51 55.79
N PRO A 263 -14.33 -16.00 56.60
CA PRO A 263 -14.74 -16.70 57.83
C PRO A 263 -15.29 -18.09 57.52
N CYS A 264 -14.87 -19.09 58.29
CA CYS A 264 -15.37 -20.47 58.23
C CYS A 264 -15.94 -20.87 59.59
N ASN A 265 -17.20 -21.33 59.60
CA ASN A 265 -17.81 -21.91 60.80
C ASN A 265 -17.51 -23.41 60.79
N GLY A 266 -16.26 -23.74 61.09
CA GLY A 266 -15.71 -25.09 60.98
C GLY A 266 -14.24 -25.07 60.55
N SER A 267 -13.82 -26.02 59.71
CA SER A 267 -12.40 -26.18 59.32
C SER A 267 -12.19 -26.16 57.81
N TYR A 268 -11.00 -25.68 57.40
CA TYR A 268 -10.61 -25.63 56.00
C TYR A 268 -9.89 -26.91 55.55
N SER A 269 -10.39 -27.52 54.49
CA SER A 269 -9.76 -28.64 53.80
C SER A 269 -9.27 -28.24 52.40
N THR A 270 -8.08 -28.72 52.02
CA THR A 270 -7.45 -28.47 50.72
C THR A 270 -7.80 -29.54 49.70
N GLY A 271 -7.77 -29.21 48.41
CA GLY A 271 -7.93 -30.18 47.32
C GLY A 271 -9.37 -30.66 47.06
N LEU A 272 -10.35 -30.10 47.78
CA LEU A 272 -11.79 -30.41 47.60
C LEU A 272 -12.54 -29.36 46.77
N CYS A 273 -11.90 -28.23 46.49
CA CYS A 273 -12.43 -27.14 45.67
C CYS A 273 -11.65 -27.04 44.38
N ALA A 274 -12.34 -26.80 43.28
CA ALA A 274 -11.71 -26.48 42.01
C ALA A 274 -11.25 -25.01 41.97
N GLY A 275 -10.50 -24.64 40.95
CA GLY A 275 -10.02 -23.26 40.78
C GLY A 275 -8.73 -22.95 41.55
N PRO A 276 -8.47 -21.67 41.87
CA PRO A 276 -7.15 -21.23 42.35
C PRO A 276 -6.83 -21.73 43.77
N GLY A 277 -5.55 -21.99 44.03
CA GLY A 277 -5.04 -22.61 45.27
C GLY A 277 -5.50 -22.00 46.61
N PRO A 278 -5.84 -20.69 46.73
CA PRO A 278 -6.41 -20.13 47.95
C PRO A 278 -7.85 -20.57 48.27
N ARG A 279 -8.58 -21.19 47.33
CA ARG A 279 -9.89 -21.78 47.59
C ARG A 279 -9.73 -23.03 48.45
N ARG A 280 -10.47 -23.09 49.55
CA ARG A 280 -10.50 -24.23 50.46
C ARG A 280 -11.95 -24.59 50.78
N CYS A 281 -12.19 -25.87 51.01
CA CYS A 281 -13.50 -26.34 51.42
C CYS A 281 -13.67 -26.04 52.90
N CYS A 282 -14.62 -25.19 53.24
CA CYS A 282 -15.04 -25.01 54.63
C CYS A 282 -16.06 -26.09 54.96
N LEU A 283 -15.66 -27.03 55.81
CA LEU A 283 -16.51 -28.09 56.32
C LEU A 283 -17.05 -27.65 57.70
N PRO A 284 -18.34 -27.89 58.00
CA PRO A 284 -18.93 -27.59 59.31
C PRO A 284 -18.26 -28.37 60.45
#